data_AF-A0A847WBM5-F1
#
_entry.id   AF-A0A847WBM5-F1
#
_cell.length_a   1.000
_cell.length_b   1.000
_cell.length_c   1.000
_cell.angle_alpha   90.00
_cell.angle_beta   90.00
_cell.angle_gamma   90.00
#
_symmetry.space_group_name_H-M   'P 1'
#
loop_
_entity.id
_entity.type
_entity.pdbx_description
1 polymer ?
#
loop_
_entity_poly.entity_id
_entity_poly.type
_entity_poly.pdbx_seq_one_letter_code
_entity_poly.pdbx_strand_id
1 'polypeptide(L)'
;MNKKAIKTDWARNKSVYFLAIPIILYFLIWNYLPMVGIMLAFEDYSARGGFLFSEWIGLKNFVDFFNSYYLGRLLWNTFFLNILSICVNFPAPIILALLLNEVENQYFKKTIQTISYMPFFVSMVVICGIITDFFSYNGALTMLLVKLGITDNKDLINVKTFFRPIYIFSGTWQGVGYGS
;
A
#
# COMPACT_ATOMS: atom_id res chain seq x y z
N MET A 1 1.28 -33.72 -29.00
CA MET A 1 2.55 -33.70 -28.23
C MET A 1 3.26 -35.04 -28.35
N ASN A 2 4.49 -35.06 -28.83
CA ASN A 2 5.26 -36.30 -29.06
C ASN A 2 5.81 -36.84 -27.73
N LYS A 3 5.39 -38.04 -27.31
CA LYS A 3 5.79 -38.65 -26.02
C LYS A 3 7.31 -38.79 -25.85
N LYS A 4 8.07 -38.93 -26.95
CA LYS A 4 9.54 -38.94 -26.92
C LYS A 4 10.12 -37.59 -26.49
N ALA A 5 9.56 -36.48 -26.94
CA ALA A 5 10.04 -35.14 -26.60
C ALA A 5 9.88 -34.85 -25.11
N ILE A 6 8.74 -35.21 -24.50
CA ILE A 6 8.48 -35.03 -23.07
C ILE A 6 9.45 -35.86 -22.21
N LYS A 7 9.76 -37.09 -22.63
CA LYS A 7 10.67 -37.97 -21.89
C LYS A 7 12.11 -37.45 -21.93
N THR A 8 12.55 -36.93 -23.07
CA THR A 8 13.87 -36.31 -23.21
C THR A 8 13.97 -35.01 -22.42
N ASP A 9 12.92 -34.20 -22.42
CA ASP A 9 12.87 -32.94 -21.66
C ASP A 9 12.90 -33.20 -20.14
N TRP A 10 12.08 -34.13 -19.65
CA TRP A 10 12.09 -34.54 -18.24
C TRP A 10 13.47 -35.05 -17.79
N ALA A 11 14.12 -35.89 -18.60
CA ALA A 11 15.45 -36.43 -18.27
C ALA A 11 16.51 -35.33 -18.16
N ARG A 12 16.40 -34.27 -18.98
CA ARG A 12 17.34 -33.14 -19.01
C ARG A 12 17.04 -32.10 -17.93
N ASN A 13 15.76 -31.83 -17.65
CA ASN A 13 15.30 -30.71 -16.80
C ASN A 13 14.74 -31.16 -15.44
N LYS A 14 14.80 -32.45 -15.09
CA LYS A 14 14.29 -32.97 -13.79
C LYS A 14 14.71 -32.12 -12.59
N SER A 15 15.96 -31.68 -12.54
CA SER A 15 16.49 -30.88 -11.42
C SER A 15 15.79 -29.53 -11.32
N VAL A 16 15.48 -28.90 -12.46
CA VAL A 16 14.73 -27.63 -12.53
C VAL A 16 13.30 -27.85 -12.06
N TYR A 17 12.65 -28.94 -12.48
CA TYR A 17 11.31 -29.28 -11.99
C TYR A 17 11.30 -29.52 -10.48
N PHE A 18 12.28 -30.23 -9.93
CA PHE A 18 12.39 -30.43 -8.49
C PHE A 18 12.58 -29.13 -7.70
N LEU A 19 13.35 -28.18 -8.21
CA LEU A 19 13.50 -26.85 -7.61
C LEU A 19 12.22 -26.00 -7.73
N ALA A 20 11.43 -26.20 -8.79
CA ALA A 20 10.16 -25.50 -8.98
C ALA A 20 9.05 -26.00 -8.06
N ILE A 21 9.03 -27.29 -7.70
CA ILE A 21 8.00 -27.88 -6.84
C ILE A 21 7.75 -27.10 -5.53
N PRO A 22 8.76 -26.80 -4.68
CA PRO A 22 8.51 -26.07 -3.43
C PRO A 22 7.95 -24.67 -3.66
N ILE A 23 8.37 -23.99 -4.74
CA ILE A 23 7.86 -22.66 -5.11
C ILE A 23 6.39 -22.76 -5.54
N ILE A 24 6.07 -23.72 -6.40
CA ILE A 24 4.69 -23.95 -6.86
C ILE A 24 3.79 -24.32 -5.69
N LEU A 25 4.23 -25.22 -4.81
CA LEU A 25 3.48 -25.59 -3.61
C LEU A 25 3.26 -24.39 -2.69
N TYR A 26 4.27 -23.54 -2.52
CA TYR A 26 4.11 -22.29 -1.77
C TYR A 26 3.00 -21.41 -2.35
N PHE A 27 3.00 -21.17 -3.67
CA PHE A 27 1.94 -20.39 -4.30
C PHE A 27 0.57 -21.05 -4.17
N LEU A 28 0.48 -22.37 -4.37
CA LEU A 28 -0.78 -23.09 -4.25
C LEU A 28 -1.39 -22.97 -2.85
N ILE A 29 -0.57 -23.17 -1.81
CA ILE A 29 -1.04 -23.16 -0.42
C ILE A 29 -1.29 -21.73 0.08
N TRP A 30 -0.42 -20.78 -0.23
CA TRP A 30 -0.49 -19.44 0.39
C TRP A 30 -1.15 -18.37 -0.47
N ASN A 31 -1.32 -18.59 -1.78
CA ASN A 31 -1.96 -17.62 -2.68
C ASN A 31 -3.26 -18.16 -3.28
N TYR A 32 -3.29 -19.41 -3.77
CA TYR A 32 -4.49 -19.98 -4.42
C TYR A 32 -5.50 -20.54 -3.43
N LEU A 33 -5.05 -21.23 -2.38
CA LEU A 33 -5.96 -21.79 -1.38
C LEU A 33 -6.81 -20.69 -0.68
N PRO A 34 -6.26 -19.52 -0.29
CA PRO A 34 -7.07 -18.42 0.23
C PRO A 34 -8.11 -17.88 -0.76
N MET A 35 -7.92 -18.03 -2.08
CA MET A 35 -8.91 -17.59 -3.08
C MET A 35 -10.22 -18.39 -3.01
N VAL A 36 -10.21 -19.58 -2.41
CA VAL A 36 -11.46 -20.31 -2.10
C VAL A 36 -12.38 -19.47 -1.21
N GLY A 37 -11.81 -18.60 -0.35
CA GLY A 37 -12.56 -17.67 0.48
C GLY A 37 -13.34 -16.59 -0.29
N ILE A 38 -13.10 -16.40 -1.59
CA ILE A 38 -13.91 -15.50 -2.43
C ILE A 38 -15.37 -15.98 -2.50
N MET A 39 -15.62 -17.29 -2.31
CA MET A 39 -16.97 -17.84 -2.24
C MET A 39 -17.82 -17.19 -1.14
N LEU A 40 -17.21 -16.71 -0.05
CA LEU A 40 -17.91 -16.00 1.03
C LEU A 40 -18.62 -14.74 0.57
N ALA A 41 -18.18 -14.11 -0.53
CA ALA A 41 -18.86 -12.96 -1.10
C ALA A 41 -20.25 -13.31 -1.66
N PHE A 42 -20.54 -14.59 -1.89
CA PHE A 42 -21.80 -15.09 -2.42
C PHE A 42 -22.69 -15.75 -1.36
N GLU A 43 -22.25 -15.76 -0.10
CA GLU A 43 -22.94 -16.37 1.03
C GLU A 43 -23.37 -15.31 2.04
N ASP A 44 -24.43 -15.59 2.81
CA ASP A 44 -24.82 -14.81 3.98
C ASP A 44 -23.91 -15.18 5.17
N TYR A 45 -22.63 -14.86 5.02
CA TYR A 45 -21.60 -15.26 5.95
C TYR A 45 -21.73 -14.50 7.27
N SER A 46 -21.87 -15.25 8.36
CA SER A 46 -21.71 -14.72 9.72
C SER A 46 -20.56 -15.40 10.43
N ALA A 47 -19.71 -14.61 11.11
CA ALA A 47 -18.58 -15.14 11.88
C ALA A 47 -19.01 -16.14 12.99
N ARG A 48 -20.28 -16.08 13.40
CA ARG A 48 -20.88 -17.00 14.38
C ARG A 48 -21.38 -18.31 13.75
N GLY A 49 -21.75 -18.30 12.47
CA GLY A 49 -22.26 -19.47 11.72
C GLY A 49 -21.17 -20.33 11.07
N GLY A 50 -19.96 -19.79 10.89
CA GLY A 50 -18.83 -20.52 10.31
C GLY A 50 -18.87 -20.61 8.78
N PHE A 51 -17.73 -21.03 8.18
CA PHE A 51 -17.51 -21.06 6.72
C PHE A 51 -18.41 -22.04 5.96
N LEU A 52 -18.93 -23.09 6.62
CA LEU A 52 -19.60 -24.22 5.95
C LEU A 52 -21.13 -24.25 6.10
N PHE A 53 -21.72 -23.31 6.84
CA PHE A 53 -23.16 -23.30 7.14
C PHE A 53 -23.88 -22.04 6.68
N SER A 54 -23.23 -21.18 5.89
CA SER A 54 -23.83 -19.94 5.43
C SER A 54 -24.69 -20.18 4.19
N GLU A 55 -25.88 -19.57 4.13
CA GLU A 55 -26.77 -19.73 2.98
C GLU A 55 -26.19 -19.03 1.75
N TRP A 56 -26.24 -19.69 0.58
CA TRP A 56 -25.81 -19.09 -0.67
C TRP A 56 -26.84 -18.06 -1.16
N ILE A 57 -26.46 -16.78 -1.16
CA ILE A 57 -27.31 -15.64 -1.54
C ILE A 57 -26.93 -15.04 -2.91
N GLY A 58 -26.00 -15.67 -3.64
CA GLY A 58 -25.61 -15.26 -4.98
C GLY A 58 -25.01 -13.85 -5.01
N LEU A 59 -25.57 -12.95 -5.82
CA LEU A 59 -25.02 -11.60 -6.01
C LEU A 59 -25.58 -10.55 -5.04
N LYS A 60 -26.37 -10.95 -4.03
CA LYS A 60 -27.04 -10.00 -3.12
C LYS A 60 -26.06 -9.03 -2.45
N ASN A 61 -24.95 -9.51 -1.90
CA ASN A 61 -23.90 -8.66 -1.30
C ASN A 61 -23.35 -7.60 -2.27
N PHE A 62 -23.20 -7.96 -3.55
CA PHE A 62 -22.75 -7.01 -4.57
C PHE A 62 -23.84 -5.96 -4.85
N VAL A 63 -25.08 -6.37 -5.03
CA VAL A 63 -26.22 -5.45 -5.23
C VAL A 63 -26.34 -4.48 -4.06
N ASP A 64 -26.24 -4.97 -2.83
CA ASP A 64 -26.31 -4.14 -1.61
C ASP A 64 -25.12 -3.17 -1.54
N PHE A 65 -23.91 -3.62 -1.87
CA PHE A 65 -22.73 -2.75 -1.94
C PHE A 65 -22.90 -1.68 -3.03
N PHE A 66 -23.37 -2.06 -4.22
CA PHE A 66 -23.50 -1.15 -5.35
C PHE A 66 -24.60 -0.10 -5.17
N ASN A 67 -25.66 -0.45 -4.44
CA ASN A 67 -26.73 0.47 -4.08
C ASN A 67 -26.47 1.23 -2.77
N SER A 68 -25.31 1.03 -2.12
CA SER A 68 -25.00 1.72 -0.88
C SER A 68 -24.77 3.22 -1.10
N TYR A 69 -25.25 4.03 -0.16
CA TYR A 69 -25.02 5.49 -0.15
C TYR A 69 -23.53 5.88 -0.16
N TYR A 70 -22.65 4.97 0.31
CA TYR A 70 -21.22 5.24 0.43
C TYR A 70 -20.41 4.94 -0.82
N LEU A 71 -20.90 4.13 -1.75
CA LEU A 71 -20.10 3.63 -2.86
C LEU A 71 -19.48 4.75 -3.69
N GLY A 72 -20.28 5.72 -4.15
CA GLY A 72 -19.77 6.81 -5.00
C GLY A 72 -18.66 7.60 -4.31
N ARG A 73 -18.82 7.87 -3.02
CA ARG A 73 -17.82 8.57 -2.20
C ARG A 73 -16.56 7.73 -2.01
N LEU A 74 -16.69 6.42 -1.78
CA LEU A 74 -15.54 5.52 -1.62
C LEU A 74 -14.74 5.41 -2.90
N LEU A 75 -15.40 5.15 -4.04
CA LEU A 75 -14.75 5.05 -5.34
C LEU A 75 -14.04 6.35 -5.71
N TRP A 76 -14.72 7.49 -5.58
CA TRP A 76 -14.12 8.78 -5.92
C TRP A 76 -12.94 9.12 -5.01
N ASN A 77 -13.04 8.90 -3.70
CA ASN A 77 -11.94 9.16 -2.78
C ASN A 77 -10.74 8.25 -3.06
N THR A 78 -10.96 6.96 -3.28
CA THR A 78 -9.88 6.01 -3.60
C THR A 78 -9.21 6.39 -4.91
N PHE A 79 -9.98 6.63 -5.96
CA PHE A 79 -9.46 7.03 -7.26
C PHE A 79 -8.68 8.35 -7.19
N PHE A 80 -9.26 9.37 -6.55
CA PHE A 80 -8.63 10.68 -6.38
C PHE A 80 -7.34 10.61 -5.56
N LEU A 81 -7.33 9.84 -4.46
CA LEU A 81 -6.13 9.63 -3.64
C LEU A 81 -5.03 8.94 -4.45
N ASN A 82 -5.36 7.90 -5.21
CA ASN A 82 -4.37 7.19 -6.04
C ASN A 82 -3.77 8.10 -7.12
N ILE A 83 -4.60 8.90 -7.81
CA ILE A 83 -4.09 9.88 -8.79
C ILE A 83 -3.17 10.88 -8.11
N LEU A 84 -3.60 11.46 -7.00
CA LEU A 84 -2.79 12.44 -6.27
C LEU A 84 -1.46 11.83 -5.78
N SER A 85 -1.50 10.59 -5.29
CA SER A 85 -0.31 9.82 -4.90
C SER A 85 0.62 9.60 -6.08
N ILE A 86 0.11 9.22 -7.25
CA ILE A 86 0.95 9.08 -8.45
C ILE A 86 1.54 10.43 -8.84
N CYS A 87 0.74 11.48 -8.94
CA CYS A 87 1.20 12.80 -9.34
C CYS A 87 2.30 13.38 -8.45
N VAL A 88 2.34 13.03 -7.16
CA VAL A 88 3.34 13.56 -6.21
C VAL A 88 4.46 12.54 -5.93
N ASN A 89 4.11 11.30 -5.59
CA ASN A 89 5.08 10.30 -5.13
C ASN A 89 5.86 9.67 -6.28
N PHE A 90 5.37 9.70 -7.53
CA PHE A 90 6.14 9.19 -8.67
C PHE A 90 7.22 10.18 -9.13
N PRO A 91 6.94 11.50 -9.31
CA PRO A 91 7.99 12.46 -9.68
C PRO A 91 8.97 12.77 -8.56
N ALA A 92 8.56 12.70 -7.29
CA ALA A 92 9.41 13.14 -6.18
C ALA A 92 10.77 12.41 -6.09
N PRO A 93 10.87 11.06 -6.18
CA PRO A 93 12.15 10.37 -6.21
C PRO A 93 13.02 10.76 -7.41
N ILE A 94 12.41 10.97 -8.59
CA ILE A 94 13.12 11.39 -9.80
C ILE A 94 13.73 12.78 -9.60
N ILE A 95 12.96 13.72 -9.05
CA ILE A 95 13.44 15.06 -8.72
C ILE A 95 14.59 14.97 -7.70
N LEU A 96 14.43 14.16 -6.65
CA LEU A 96 15.49 13.96 -5.65
C LEU A 96 16.77 13.37 -6.28
N ALA A 97 16.64 12.36 -7.14
CA ALA A 97 17.76 11.75 -7.85
C ALA A 97 18.52 12.77 -8.72
N LEU A 98 17.80 13.61 -9.47
CA LEU A 98 18.38 14.67 -10.28
C LEU A 98 19.08 15.72 -9.42
N LEU A 99 18.45 16.17 -8.33
CA LEU A 99 19.06 17.12 -7.39
C LEU A 99 20.35 16.56 -6.78
N LEU A 100 20.36 15.27 -6.40
CA LEU A 100 21.54 14.60 -5.87
C LEU A 100 22.62 14.34 -6.94
N ASN A 101 22.23 14.25 -8.22
CA ASN A 101 23.17 14.10 -9.31
C ASN A 101 24.02 15.36 -9.50
N GLU A 102 23.41 16.54 -9.35
CA GLU A 102 24.08 17.84 -9.47
C GLU A 102 24.97 18.21 -8.28
N VAL A 103 24.92 17.44 -7.18
CA VAL A 103 25.78 17.67 -6.01
C VAL A 103 27.20 17.15 -6.28
N GLU A 104 28.17 18.05 -6.40
CA GLU A 104 29.59 17.71 -6.55
C GLU A 104 30.21 17.15 -5.26
N ASN A 105 29.80 17.65 -4.09
CA ASN A 105 30.35 17.23 -2.80
C ASN A 105 29.83 15.84 -2.39
N GLN A 106 30.71 14.84 -2.50
CA GLN A 106 30.39 13.44 -2.22
C GLN A 106 29.97 13.17 -0.77
N TYR A 107 30.55 13.87 0.22
CA TYR A 107 30.17 13.70 1.62
C TYR A 107 28.76 14.23 1.88
N PHE A 108 28.42 15.39 1.30
CA PHE A 108 27.09 15.95 1.39
C PHE A 108 26.06 15.05 0.70
N LYS A 109 26.34 14.62 -0.54
CA LYS A 109 25.49 13.70 -1.30
C LYS A 109 25.17 12.43 -0.52
N LYS A 110 26.19 11.75 0.02
CA LYS A 110 26.03 10.51 0.80
C LYS A 110 25.20 10.72 2.08
N THR A 111 25.36 11.88 2.73
CA THR A 111 24.61 12.21 3.94
C THR A 111 23.12 12.39 3.63
N ILE A 112 22.79 13.19 2.61
CA ILE A 112 21.40 13.42 2.20
C ILE A 112 20.74 12.12 1.77
N GLN A 113 21.42 11.31 0.95
CA GLN A 113 20.93 9.98 0.58
C GLN A 113 20.59 9.14 1.81
N THR A 114 21.53 9.00 2.75
CA THR A 114 21.31 8.19 3.96
C THR A 114 20.10 8.66 4.76
N ILE A 115 19.93 9.98 4.91
CA ILE A 115 18.77 10.56 5.61
C ILE A 115 17.47 10.32 4.84
N SER A 116 17.48 10.49 3.51
CA SER A 116 16.31 10.28 2.66
C SER A 116 15.88 8.82 2.55
N TYR A 117 16.82 7.87 2.61
CA TYR A 117 16.52 6.43 2.58
C TYR A 117 16.02 5.89 3.94
N MET A 118 16.40 6.51 5.05
CA MET A 118 16.09 6.01 6.40
C MET A 118 14.58 5.81 6.67
N PRO A 119 13.66 6.73 6.30
CA PRO A 119 12.23 6.56 6.54
C PRO A 119 11.63 5.29 5.95
N PHE A 120 12.18 4.78 4.84
CA PHE A 120 11.69 3.57 4.17
C PHE A 120 11.74 2.33 5.08
N PHE A 121 12.74 2.27 5.97
CA PHE A 121 12.93 1.14 6.88
C PHE A 121 12.08 1.23 8.15
N VAL A 122 11.43 2.37 8.40
CA VAL A 122 10.52 2.54 9.54
C VAL A 122 9.19 1.86 9.23
N SER A 123 8.70 1.03 10.16
CA SER A 123 7.45 0.30 9.96
C SER A 123 6.27 1.26 9.75
N MET A 124 5.30 0.84 8.92
CA MET A 124 4.12 1.64 8.61
C MET A 124 3.35 2.07 9.88
N VAL A 125 3.22 1.17 10.86
CA VAL A 125 2.51 1.47 12.11
C VAL A 125 3.23 2.55 12.92
N VAL A 126 4.56 2.51 12.97
CA VAL A 126 5.36 3.53 13.67
C VAL A 126 5.23 4.88 12.95
N ILE A 127 5.26 4.91 11.61
CA ILE A 127 5.04 6.15 10.86
C ILE A 127 3.65 6.71 11.12
N CYS A 128 2.60 5.88 11.11
CA CYS A 128 1.25 6.31 11.46
C CYS A 128 1.19 6.91 12.88
N GLY A 129 1.90 6.32 13.84
CA GLY A 129 2.03 6.87 15.20
C GLY A 129 2.71 8.23 15.22
N ILE A 130 3.87 8.34 14.57
CA ILE A 130 4.62 9.60 14.43
C ILE A 130 3.73 10.69 13.81
N ILE A 131 3.12 10.43 12.66
CA ILE A 131 2.22 11.39 11.99
C ILE A 131 1.06 11.76 12.92
N THR A 132 0.52 10.80 13.67
CA THR A 132 -0.56 11.05 14.62
C THR A 132 -0.10 11.99 15.74
N ASP A 133 1.07 11.76 16.33
CA ASP A 133 1.60 12.60 17.39
C ASP A 133 1.90 14.03 16.89
N PHE A 134 2.50 14.16 15.70
CA PHE A 134 2.87 15.44 15.11
C PHE A 134 1.68 16.30 14.69
N PHE A 135 0.56 15.69 14.27
CA PHE A 135 -0.64 16.38 13.79
C PHE A 135 -1.82 16.36 14.81
N SER A 136 -1.59 15.82 16.02
CA SER A 136 -2.54 15.84 17.14
C SER A 136 -2.77 17.25 17.71
N TYR A 137 -3.65 17.37 18.73
CA TYR A 137 -4.02 18.65 19.38
C TYR A 137 -2.82 19.53 19.80
N ASN A 138 -1.80 18.90 20.39
CA ASN A 138 -0.58 19.55 20.86
C ASN A 138 0.64 19.14 20.00
N GLY A 139 0.39 18.64 18.80
CA GLY A 139 1.43 18.19 17.90
C GLY A 139 2.32 19.34 17.44
N ALA A 140 3.63 19.08 17.30
CA ALA A 140 4.60 20.11 16.93
C ALA A 140 4.26 20.74 15.55
N LEU A 141 3.82 19.94 14.58
CA LEU A 141 3.44 20.44 13.26
C LEU A 141 2.09 21.18 13.32
N THR A 142 1.13 20.70 14.11
CA THR A 142 -0.12 21.44 14.27
C THR A 142 0.10 22.83 14.87
N MET A 143 0.86 22.92 15.96
CA MET A 143 1.17 24.21 16.59
C MET A 143 1.91 25.15 15.64
N LEU A 144 2.81 24.62 14.81
CA LEU A 144 3.52 25.40 13.80
C LEU A 144 2.55 25.95 12.74
N LEU A 145 1.65 25.12 12.21
CA LEU A 145 0.66 25.55 11.21
C LEU A 145 -0.34 26.57 11.77
N VAL A 146 -0.73 26.43 13.05
CA VAL A 146 -1.56 27.42 13.75
C VAL A 146 -0.82 28.74 13.93
N LYS A 147 0.46 28.70 14.35
CA LYS A 147 1.29 29.91 14.51
C LYS A 147 1.51 30.64 13.18
N LEU A 148 1.60 29.91 12.07
CA LEU A 148 1.72 30.49 10.73
C LEU A 148 0.39 31.02 10.17
N GLY A 149 -0.72 30.89 10.90
CA GLY A 149 -2.05 31.35 10.45
C GLY A 149 -2.64 30.50 9.32
N ILE A 150 -2.12 29.28 9.09
CA ILE A 150 -2.61 28.37 8.04
C ILE A 150 -3.91 27.70 8.48
N THR A 151 -4.13 27.54 9.79
CA THR A 151 -5.35 26.95 10.34
C THR A 151 -5.58 27.35 11.79
N ASP A 152 -6.85 27.47 12.19
CA ASP A 152 -7.22 27.63 13.60
C ASP A 152 -7.50 26.28 14.29
N ASN A 153 -7.51 25.19 13.52
CA ASN A 153 -7.78 23.86 14.04
C ASN A 153 -6.55 23.35 14.76
N LYS A 154 -6.76 22.95 16.02
CA LYS A 154 -5.70 22.40 16.84
C LYS A 154 -5.50 20.91 16.64
N ASP A 155 -6.43 20.20 16.02
CA ASP A 155 -6.32 18.77 15.73
C ASP A 155 -6.53 18.53 14.23
N LEU A 156 -5.43 18.31 13.49
CA LEU A 156 -5.47 18.24 12.03
C LEU A 156 -5.84 16.86 11.52
N ILE A 157 -5.70 15.82 12.35
CA ILE A 157 -6.02 14.44 11.97
C ILE A 157 -7.54 14.27 11.85
N ASN A 158 -8.28 14.94 12.73
CA ASN A 158 -9.74 14.89 12.73
C ASN A 158 -10.38 15.83 11.70
N VAL A 159 -9.60 16.60 10.93
CA VAL A 159 -10.11 17.51 9.91
C VAL A 159 -9.95 16.88 8.52
N LYS A 160 -11.09 16.58 7.89
CA LYS A 160 -11.18 15.95 6.56
C LYS A 160 -10.28 16.61 5.49
N THR A 161 -10.16 17.93 5.51
CA THR A 161 -9.36 18.69 4.53
C THR A 161 -7.87 18.42 4.64
N PHE A 162 -7.36 18.16 5.86
CA PHE A 162 -5.94 17.90 6.11
C PHE A 162 -5.55 16.44 5.90
N PHE A 163 -6.50 15.50 5.91
CA PHE A 163 -6.22 14.08 5.68
C PHE A 163 -5.44 13.84 4.37
N ARG A 164 -5.90 14.41 3.26
CA ARG A 164 -5.28 14.21 1.94
C ARG A 164 -3.83 14.70 1.89
N PRO A 165 -3.50 15.97 2.21
CA PRO A 165 -2.12 16.42 2.20
C PRO A 165 -1.25 15.64 3.19
N ILE A 166 -1.71 15.36 4.41
CA ILE A 166 -0.95 14.58 5.40
C ILE A 166 -0.63 13.18 4.85
N TYR A 167 -1.60 12.50 4.24
CA TYR A 167 -1.42 11.18 3.65
C TYR A 167 -0.39 11.19 2.50
N ILE A 168 -0.50 12.17 1.59
CA ILE A 168 0.37 12.24 0.42
C ILE A 168 1.80 12.59 0.84
N PHE A 169 1.99 13.64 1.64
CA PHE A 169 3.33 14.07 2.06
C PHE A 169 4.02 13.06 2.99
N SER A 170 3.27 12.36 3.85
CA SER A 170 3.86 11.28 4.66
C SER A 170 4.31 10.11 3.79
N GLY A 171 3.52 9.76 2.76
CA GLY A 171 3.92 8.77 1.75
C GLY A 171 5.15 9.22 0.94
N THR A 172 5.22 10.49 0.54
CA THR A 172 6.41 11.05 -0.13
C THR A 172 7.62 10.96 0.80
N TRP A 173 7.50 11.42 2.04
CA TRP A 173 8.60 11.39 3.01
C TRP A 173 9.13 9.98 3.27
N GLN A 174 8.25 8.97 3.36
CA GLN A 174 8.65 7.58 3.54
C GLN A 174 9.34 6.99 2.30
N GLY A 175 8.84 7.32 1.09
CA GLY A 175 9.23 6.65 -0.15
C GLY A 175 10.27 7.37 -1.00
N VAL A 176 10.47 8.68 -0.82
CA VAL A 176 11.22 9.53 -1.77
C VAL A 176 12.68 9.11 -1.90
N GLY A 177 13.33 8.70 -0.80
CA GLY A 177 14.70 8.23 -0.85
C GLY A 177 14.82 6.90 -1.60
N TYR A 178 14.05 5.87 -1.20
CA TYR A 178 14.17 4.52 -1.78
C TYR A 178 13.92 4.44 -3.29
N GLY A 179 13.09 5.33 -3.83
CA GLY A 179 12.83 5.41 -5.27
C GLY A 179 13.88 6.16 -6.10
N SER A 180 14.91 6.74 -5.45
CA SER A 180 15.98 7.52 -6.09
C SER A 180 17.26 6.73 -6.33
#